data_AF-A0A545AHJ6-F1
#
_entry.id   AF-A0A545AHJ6-F1
#
_cell.length_a   1.000
_cell.length_b   1.000
_cell.length_c   1.000
_cell.angle_alpha   90.00
_cell.angle_beta   90.00
_cell.angle_gamma   90.00
#
_symmetry.space_group_name_H-M   'P 1'
#
loop_
_entity.id
_entity.type
_entity.pdbx_description
1 polymer ?
#
loop_
_entity_poly.entity_id
_entity_poly.type
_entity_poly.pdbx_seq_one_letter_code
_entity_poly.pdbx_strand_id
1 'polypeptide(L)'
;MLVISRFDVAEGDGDGFLERARAALGAFAVRPGFIRGRVGRSADAPTAWALTTEWDSVGSFRRALSDFDVKVHASTLLAESSDEPSAFEVLGAWDGAVETQGRTDRAPDADTTRVGDTPR
;
A
#
# COMPACT_ATOMS: atom_id res chain seq x y z
N MET A 1 -5.22 3.52 -6.37
CA MET A 1 -5.02 3.29 -4.92
C MET A 1 -3.53 3.14 -4.64
N LEU A 2 -2.99 3.85 -3.67
CA LEU A 2 -1.60 3.73 -3.20
C LEU A 2 -1.60 3.09 -1.81
N VAL A 3 -0.82 2.03 -1.61
CA VAL A 3 -0.63 1.39 -0.32
C VAL A 3 0.82 1.55 0.10
N ILE A 4 1.04 2.04 1.32
CA ILE A 4 2.35 2.26 1.93
C ILE A 4 2.36 1.53 3.27
N SER A 5 3.25 0.57 3.42
CA SER A 5 3.51 -0.10 4.70
C SER A 5 4.90 0.28 5.18
N ARG A 6 4.99 0.88 6.36
CA ARG A 6 6.25 1.24 7.01
C ARG A 6 6.69 0.17 7.99
N PHE A 7 7.99 -0.03 8.11
CA PHE A 7 8.59 -1.03 8.98
C PHE A 7 9.81 -0.44 9.69
N ASP A 8 9.98 -0.84 10.94
CA ASP A 8 11.23 -0.67 11.69
C ASP A 8 11.96 -2.01 11.70
N VAL A 9 13.05 -2.08 10.95
CA VAL A 9 13.86 -3.29 10.74
C VAL A 9 15.22 -3.07 11.38
N ALA A 10 15.66 -3.96 12.27
CA ALA A 10 16.99 -3.84 12.85
C ALA A 10 18.08 -3.90 11.75
N GLU A 11 19.19 -3.18 11.93
CA GLU A 11 20.22 -3.08 10.89
C GLU A 11 20.77 -4.44 10.43
N GLY A 12 20.86 -5.42 11.34
CA GLY A 12 21.30 -6.77 11.03
C GLY A 12 20.30 -7.63 10.26
N ASP A 13 19.01 -7.25 10.25
CA ASP A 13 17.93 -8.04 9.65
C ASP A 13 17.55 -7.54 8.23
N GLY A 14 18.19 -6.48 7.74
CA GLY A 14 17.82 -5.80 6.50
C GLY A 14 17.80 -6.70 5.26
N ASP A 15 18.78 -7.58 5.10
CA ASP A 15 18.85 -8.48 3.94
C ASP A 15 17.70 -9.50 3.96
N GLY A 16 17.43 -10.10 5.12
CA GLY A 16 16.32 -11.04 5.30
C GLY A 16 14.96 -10.36 5.12
N PHE A 17 14.80 -9.12 5.59
CA PHE A 17 13.61 -8.32 5.31
C PHE A 17 13.46 -8.05 3.81
N LEU A 18 14.52 -7.67 3.11
CA LEU A 18 14.49 -7.38 1.68
C LEU A 18 14.07 -8.61 0.85
N GLU A 19 14.56 -9.80 1.20
CA GLU A 19 14.13 -11.04 0.55
C GLU A 19 12.64 -11.31 0.73
N ARG A 20 12.12 -11.20 1.95
CA ARG A 20 10.69 -11.36 2.24
C ARG A 20 9.84 -10.31 1.50
N ALA A 21 10.28 -9.06 1.51
CA ALA A 21 9.60 -7.98 0.81
C ALA A 21 9.56 -8.20 -0.71
N ARG A 22 10.65 -8.71 -1.31
CA ARG A 22 10.69 -9.09 -2.73
C ARG A 22 9.74 -10.24 -3.04
N ALA A 23 9.67 -11.25 -2.19
CA ALA A 23 8.73 -12.36 -2.35
C ALA A 23 7.27 -11.87 -2.27
N ALA A 24 6.95 -11.01 -1.32
CA ALA A 24 5.64 -10.38 -1.20
C ALA A 24 5.29 -9.55 -2.46
N LEU A 25 6.21 -8.71 -2.95
CA LEU A 25 6.00 -7.97 -4.20
C LEU A 25 5.81 -8.89 -5.41
N GLY A 26 6.57 -9.99 -5.49
CA GLY A 26 6.40 -10.99 -6.55
C GLY A 26 5.00 -11.61 -6.53
N ALA A 27 4.51 -11.98 -5.34
CA ALA A 27 3.15 -12.51 -5.18
C ALA A 27 2.07 -11.48 -5.56
N PHE A 28 2.25 -10.21 -5.15
CA PHE A 28 1.35 -9.13 -5.56
C PHE A 28 1.39 -8.83 -7.06
N ALA A 29 2.57 -8.88 -7.68
CA ALA A 29 2.78 -8.47 -9.08
C ALA A 29 2.00 -9.32 -10.09
N VAL A 30 1.63 -10.54 -9.71
CA VAL A 30 0.83 -11.45 -10.55
C VAL A 30 -0.67 -11.38 -10.26
N ARG A 31 -1.12 -10.51 -9.33
CA ARG A 31 -2.54 -10.37 -9.00
C ARG A 31 -3.23 -9.37 -9.95
N PRO A 32 -4.50 -9.63 -10.33
CA PRO A 32 -5.28 -8.68 -11.11
C PRO A 32 -5.38 -7.31 -10.43
N GLY A 33 -5.18 -6.24 -11.22
CA GLY A 33 -5.27 -4.87 -10.75
C GLY A 33 -4.02 -4.32 -10.06
N PHE A 34 -2.94 -5.11 -9.93
CA PHE A 34 -1.63 -4.59 -9.52
C PHE A 34 -1.04 -3.72 -10.64
N ILE A 35 -0.56 -2.52 -10.28
CA ILE A 35 0.04 -1.57 -11.24
C ILE A 35 1.56 -1.59 -11.09
N ARG A 36 2.07 -1.37 -9.87
CA ARG A 36 3.52 -1.37 -9.57
C ARG A 36 3.76 -1.51 -8.08
N GLY A 37 4.97 -1.89 -7.70
CA GLY A 37 5.39 -1.93 -6.31
C GLY A 37 6.88 -1.73 -6.13
N ARG A 38 7.28 -1.23 -4.97
CA ARG A 38 8.67 -0.90 -4.63
C ARG A 38 8.92 -1.21 -3.16
N VAL A 39 10.12 -1.67 -2.85
CA VAL A 39 10.65 -1.73 -1.49
C VAL A 39 11.85 -0.80 -1.40
N GLY A 40 11.96 -0.05 -0.31
CA GLY A 40 13.06 0.88 -0.08
C GLY A 40 13.42 0.98 1.39
N ARG A 41 14.65 1.41 1.64
CA ARG A 41 15.19 1.78 2.95
C ARG A 41 15.45 3.29 2.95
N SER A 42 15.20 3.95 4.07
CA SER A 42 15.57 5.37 4.23
C SER A 42 17.08 5.55 4.12
N ALA A 43 17.51 6.62 3.45
CA ALA A 43 18.92 6.97 3.33
C ALA A 43 19.50 7.50 4.65
N ASP A 44 18.67 8.16 5.46
CA ASP A 44 19.09 8.85 6.68
C ASP A 44 18.78 8.04 7.96
N ALA A 45 17.96 6.99 7.84
CA ALA A 45 17.58 6.11 8.94
C ALA A 45 17.61 4.65 8.49
N PRO A 46 18.75 3.94 8.62
CA PRO A 46 18.93 2.58 8.07
C PRO A 46 17.93 1.54 8.59
N THR A 47 17.29 1.79 9.73
CA THR A 47 16.25 0.91 10.28
C THR A 47 14.86 1.15 9.69
N ALA A 48 14.62 2.27 9.01
CA ALA A 48 13.31 2.63 8.48
C ALA A 48 13.15 2.11 7.04
N TRP A 49 12.15 1.27 6.82
CA TRP A 49 11.84 0.67 5.52
C TRP A 49 10.40 0.96 5.11
N ALA A 50 10.17 0.94 3.79
CA ALA A 50 8.84 1.09 3.21
C ALA A 50 8.61 0.09 2.09
N LEU A 51 7.44 -0.51 2.09
CA LEU A 51 6.87 -1.27 0.99
C LEU A 51 5.72 -0.45 0.39
N THR A 52 5.79 -0.14 -0.90
CA THR A 52 4.75 0.60 -1.60
C THR A 52 4.16 -0.26 -2.72
N THR A 53 2.85 -0.24 -2.87
CA THR A 53 2.15 -0.87 -4.00
C THR A 53 1.06 0.04 -4.53
N GLU A 54 0.84 0.00 -5.84
CA GLU A 54 -0.24 0.73 -6.50
C GLU A 54 -1.19 -0.26 -7.17
N TRP A 55 -2.48 0.04 -7.04
CA TRP A 55 -3.57 -0.80 -7.50
C TRP A 55 -4.61 0.03 -8.25
N ASP A 56 -5.28 -0.60 -9.21
CA ASP A 56 -6.37 0.02 -9.98
C ASP A 56 -7.53 0.52 -9.10
N SER A 57 -7.76 -0.15 -7.98
CA SER A 57 -8.88 0.07 -7.07
C SER A 57 -8.61 -0.54 -5.70
N VAL A 58 -9.33 -0.06 -4.68
CA VAL A 58 -9.33 -0.67 -3.34
C VAL A 58 -9.82 -2.13 -3.37
N GLY A 59 -10.76 -2.45 -4.27
CA GLY A 59 -11.33 -3.79 -4.40
C GLY A 59 -10.31 -4.82 -4.88
N SER A 60 -9.47 -4.46 -5.84
CA SER A 60 -8.40 -5.35 -6.33
C SER A 60 -7.35 -5.61 -5.26
N PHE A 61 -6.93 -4.59 -4.51
CA PHE A 61 -6.02 -4.77 -3.37
C PHE A 61 -6.62 -5.71 -2.31
N ARG A 62 -7.86 -5.48 -1.87
CA ARG A 62 -8.52 -6.34 -0.86
C ARG A 62 -8.67 -7.78 -1.32
N ARG A 63 -9.00 -8.00 -2.61
CA ARG A 63 -9.06 -9.35 -3.19
C ARG A 63 -7.68 -10.01 -3.24
N ALA A 64 -6.63 -9.27 -3.59
CA ALA A 64 -5.26 -9.77 -3.61
C ALA A 64 -4.83 -10.30 -2.23
N LEU A 65 -5.18 -9.63 -1.13
CA LEU A 65 -4.88 -10.10 0.24
C LEU A 65 -5.55 -11.44 0.61
N SER A 66 -6.58 -11.85 -0.14
CA SER A 66 -7.25 -13.13 0.08
C SER A 66 -6.58 -14.31 -0.63
N ASP A 67 -5.67 -14.04 -1.56
CA ASP A 67 -4.97 -15.03 -2.37
C ASP A 67 -3.99 -15.89 -1.54
N PHE A 68 -3.80 -17.14 -1.93
CA PHE A 68 -2.97 -18.08 -1.18
C PHE A 68 -1.49 -17.67 -1.17
N ASP A 69 -0.91 -17.37 -2.34
CA ASP A 69 0.52 -17.03 -2.43
C ASP A 69 0.79 -15.70 -1.71
N VAL A 70 -0.14 -14.75 -1.84
CA VAL A 70 -0.08 -13.48 -1.09
C VAL A 70 -0.14 -13.75 0.41
N LYS A 71 -1.00 -14.66 0.89
CA LYS A 71 -1.06 -14.98 2.31
C LYS A 71 0.23 -15.61 2.83
N VAL A 72 0.84 -16.49 2.04
CA VAL A 72 2.11 -17.15 2.39
C VAL A 72 3.25 -16.13 2.45
N HIS A 73 3.33 -15.21 1.50
CA HIS A 73 4.49 -14.34 1.35
C HIS A 73 4.33 -12.96 1.98
N ALA A 74 3.12 -12.40 2.04
CA ALA A 74 2.88 -11.02 2.44
C ALA A 74 2.18 -10.87 3.80
N SER A 75 1.33 -11.81 4.24
CA SER A 75 0.54 -11.59 5.48
C SER A 75 1.39 -11.37 6.72
N THR A 76 2.40 -12.21 6.97
CA THR A 76 3.28 -12.07 8.13
C THR A 76 4.11 -10.80 8.03
N LEU A 77 4.65 -10.51 6.83
CA LEU A 77 5.40 -9.28 6.59
C LEU A 77 4.54 -8.05 6.90
N LEU A 78 3.33 -7.97 6.33
CA LEU A 78 2.43 -6.83 6.54
C LEU A 78 1.96 -6.70 8.00
N ALA A 79 1.89 -7.80 8.76
CA ALA A 79 1.58 -7.74 10.18
C ALA A 79 2.71 -7.10 11.02
N GLU A 80 3.95 -7.05 10.50
CA GLU A 80 5.08 -6.34 11.12
C GLU A 80 5.07 -4.84 10.83
N SER A 81 4.16 -4.33 9.98
CA SER A 81 4.13 -2.91 9.63
C SER A 81 3.63 -2.05 10.79
N SER A 82 4.09 -0.80 10.83
CA SER A 82 3.61 0.21 11.77
C SER A 82 2.07 0.36 11.71
N ASP A 83 1.44 0.57 12.87
CA ASP A 83 -0.01 0.78 12.99
C ASP A 83 -0.39 2.23 12.62
N GLU A 84 -0.39 2.51 11.33
CA GLU A 84 -0.73 3.81 10.74
C GLU A 84 -1.62 3.63 9.50
N PRO A 85 -2.34 4.69 9.07
CA PRO A 85 -3.06 4.66 7.80
C PRO A 85 -2.10 4.28 6.67
N SER A 86 -2.40 3.17 5.99
CA SER A 86 -1.50 2.59 4.99
C SER A 86 -2.08 2.61 3.58
N ALA A 87 -3.34 3.02 3.41
CA ALA A 87 -4.05 2.91 2.14
C ALA A 87 -4.67 4.26 1.75
N PHE A 88 -4.28 4.77 0.59
CA PHE A 88 -4.52 6.14 0.15
C PHE A 88 -5.10 6.20 -1.26
N GLU A 89 -5.93 7.21 -1.50
CA GLU A 89 -6.34 7.60 -2.84
C GLU A 89 -5.18 8.29 -3.56
N VAL A 90 -5.03 8.01 -4.85
CA VAL A 90 -4.07 8.75 -5.70
C VAL A 90 -4.86 9.91 -6.28
N LEU A 91 -4.54 11.13 -5.85
CA LEU A 91 -5.22 12.36 -6.31
C LEU A 91 -4.49 13.03 -7.48
N GLY A 92 -3.19 12.77 -7.62
CA GLY A 92 -2.37 13.17 -8.75
C GLY A 92 -1.17 12.23 -8.85
N ALA A 93 -0.74 11.98 -10.08
CA ALA A 93 0.42 11.13 -10.36
C ALA A 93 1.25 11.74 -11.48
N TRP A 94 2.57 11.69 -11.35
CA TRP A 94 3.50 12.05 -12.42
C TRP A 94 4.24 10.79 -12.87
N ASP A 95 4.14 10.49 -14.16
CA ASP A 95 5.02 9.52 -14.82
C ASP A 95 5.88 10.28 -15.82
N GLY A 96 7.02 10.79 -15.33
CA GLY A 96 7.82 11.80 -16.03
C GLY A 96 7.25 13.21 -15.84
N ALA A 97 7.34 14.05 -16.88
CA ALA A 97 6.96 15.46 -16.82
C ALA A 97 5.45 15.72 -16.96
N VAL A 98 4.64 14.67 -17.15
CA VAL A 98 3.20 14.79 -17.39
C VAL A 98 2.43 14.37 -16.15
N GLU A 99 1.48 15.22 -15.75
CA GLU A 99 0.53 14.91 -14.70
C GLU A 99 -0.62 14.06 -15.24
N THR A 100 -0.97 13.02 -14.50
CA THR A 100 -2.23 12.31 -14.61
C THR A 100 -3.06 12.64 -13.38
N GLN A 101 -4.22 13.27 -13.60
CA GLN A 101 -5.16 13.54 -12.53
C GLN A 101 -5.71 12.21 -11.98
N GLY A 102 -5.65 12.06 -10.67
CA GLY A 102 -6.14 10.88 -9.99
C GLY A 102 -7.66 10.81 -9.92
N ARG A 103 -8.18 9.67 -9.48
CA ARG A 103 -9.62 9.49 -9.23
C ARG A 103 -9.86 9.51 -7.72
N THR A 104 -10.85 10.28 -7.29
CA THR A 104 -11.36 10.18 -5.92
C THR A 104 -12.57 9.26 -5.88
N ASP A 105 -12.52 8.30 -4.96
CA ASP A 105 -13.67 7.45 -4.62
C ASP A 105 -14.39 8.01 -3.37
N ARG A 106 -13.88 9.10 -2.78
CA ARG A 106 -14.53 9.82 -1.69
C ARG A 106 -15.77 10.54 -2.20
N ALA A 107 -16.90 10.30 -1.53
CA ALA A 107 -18.12 11.03 -1.82
C ALA A 107 -17.92 12.53 -1.51
N PRO A 108 -18.46 13.46 -2.32
CA PRO A 108 -18.30 14.90 -2.12
C PRO A 108 -18.78 15.41 -0.74
N ASP A 109 -19.67 14.65 -0.11
CA ASP A 109 -20.34 14.92 1.16
C ASP A 109 -19.77 14.08 2.32
N ALA A 110 -18.66 13.36 2.13
CA ALA A 110 -18.10 12.49 3.15
C ALA A 110 -17.76 13.20 4.48
N ASP A 111 -17.52 14.51 4.43
CA ASP A 111 -17.27 15.36 5.62
C ASP A 111 -18.53 16.05 6.17
N THR A 112 -19.65 16.00 5.44
CA THR A 112 -20.91 16.65 5.82
C THR A 112 -21.95 15.69 6.38
N THR A 113 -21.77 14.38 6.17
CA THR A 113 -22.74 13.37 6.62
C THR A 113 -22.32 12.85 8.00
N ARG A 114 -22.92 13.39 9.07
CA ARG A 114 -22.91 12.73 10.37
C ARG A 114 -23.99 11.65 10.37
N VAL A 115 -23.63 10.45 10.84
CA VAL A 115 -24.62 9.40 11.17
C VAL A 115 -25.54 9.98 12.26
N GLY A 116 -26.75 10.39 11.88
CA GLY A 116 -27.75 10.95 12.79
C GLY A 116 -28.52 12.19 12.30
N ASP A 117 -28.18 12.80 11.16
CA ASP A 117 -28.94 13.98 10.70
C ASP A 117 -30.30 13.57 10.09
N THR A 118 -31.37 14.05 10.73
CA THR A 118 -32.75 13.88 10.26
C THR A 118 -32.99 14.74 9.00
N PRO A 119 -33.66 14.23 7.95
CA PRO A 119 -34.09 15.06 6.83
C PRO A 119 -35.03 16.16 7.33
N ARG A 120 -34.83 17.40 6.87
CA ARG A 120 -35.85 18.46 6.97
C ARG A 120 -36.88 18.32 5.86
#